data_AF-A0A260MBQ3-F1
#
_entry.id   AF-A0A260MBQ3-F1
#
_cell.length_a   1.000
_cell.length_b   1.000
_cell.length_c   1.000
_cell.angle_alpha   90.00
_cell.angle_beta   90.00
_cell.angle_gamma   90.00
#
_symmetry.space_group_name_H-M   'P 1'
#
loop_
_entity.id
_entity.type
_entity.pdbx_description
1 polymer ?
#
loop_
_entity_poly.entity_id
_entity_poly.type
_entity_poly.pdbx_seq_one_letter_code
_entity_poly.pdbx_strand_id
1 'polypeptide(L)'
;MNALNVNVVHEGVTYSADVMTIESTRLGIEDHGIMSAMLHCKGDGGGTGVGGYGLDQYDKEKGRRVGHAFGLQWLMQVMATVGVERWEKLPGSRVLVLYPHSESRIHLGQVAVGIANVDTGKALIFKELAEEWFPAEVPA
;
A
#
# COMPACT_ATOMS: atom_id res chain seq x y z
N MET A 1 -16.70 -20.17 -10.12
CA MET A 1 -16.32 -18.94 -10.83
C MET A 1 -14.83 -19.02 -11.12
N ASN A 2 -14.39 -18.70 -12.34
CA ASN A 2 -12.98 -18.72 -12.71
C ASN A 2 -12.29 -17.48 -12.09
N ALA A 3 -11.53 -17.68 -11.01
CA ALA A 3 -10.56 -16.69 -10.57
C ALA A 3 -9.46 -16.64 -11.63
N LEU A 4 -9.43 -15.56 -12.43
CA LEU A 4 -8.31 -15.27 -13.31
C LEU A 4 -7.11 -14.94 -12.43
N ASN A 5 -5.96 -15.59 -12.67
CA ASN A 5 -4.69 -15.13 -12.10
C ASN A 5 -4.39 -13.77 -12.72
N VAL A 6 -4.58 -12.70 -11.97
CA VAL A 6 -4.21 -11.36 -12.43
C VAL A 6 -2.76 -11.14 -12.04
N ASN A 7 -1.92 -10.88 -13.03
CA ASN A 7 -0.54 -10.50 -12.82
C ASN A 7 -0.34 -9.06 -13.26
N VAL A 8 0.45 -8.31 -12.49
CA VAL A 8 0.88 -6.96 -12.83
C VAL A 8 2.39 -7.00 -13.06
N VAL A 9 2.85 -6.44 -14.17
CA VAL A 9 4.28 -6.24 -14.43
C VAL A 9 4.61 -4.77 -14.19
N HIS A 10 5.54 -4.52 -13.27
CA HIS A 10 6.02 -3.18 -12.92
C HIS A 10 7.54 -3.21 -12.93
N GLU A 11 8.17 -2.34 -13.72
CA GLU A 11 9.64 -2.27 -13.89
C GLU A 11 10.30 -3.64 -14.17
N GLY A 12 9.64 -4.50 -14.96
CA GLY A 12 10.11 -5.83 -15.32
C GLY A 12 9.92 -6.92 -14.24
N VAL A 13 9.36 -6.56 -13.08
CA VAL A 13 9.02 -7.50 -12.00
C VAL A 13 7.53 -7.85 -12.09
N THR A 14 7.23 -9.15 -12.03
CA THR A 14 5.85 -9.65 -11.97
C THR A 14 5.37 -9.69 -10.53
N TYR A 15 4.13 -9.28 -10.30
CA TYR A 15 3.40 -9.38 -9.04
C TYR A 15 2.12 -10.16 -9.26
N SER A 16 1.78 -11.03 -8.32
CA SER A 16 0.45 -11.63 -8.27
C SER A 16 -0.53 -10.61 -7.71
N ALA A 17 -1.76 -10.58 -8.22
CA ALA A 17 -2.74 -9.56 -7.84
C ALA A 17 -4.14 -10.13 -7.64
N ASP A 18 -4.84 -9.56 -6.67
CA ASP A 18 -6.26 -9.78 -6.46
C ASP A 18 -7.02 -8.48 -6.74
N VAL A 19 -8.12 -8.58 -7.50
CA VAL A 19 -9.04 -7.46 -7.69
C VAL A 19 -9.89 -7.33 -6.43
N MET A 20 -9.76 -6.20 -5.73
CA MET A 20 -10.47 -5.94 -4.48
C MET A 20 -11.12 -4.56 -4.47
N THR A 21 -12.07 -4.37 -3.56
CA THR A 21 -12.66 -3.06 -3.26
C THR A 21 -12.11 -2.57 -1.93
N ILE A 22 -11.73 -1.29 -1.83
CA ILE A 22 -11.40 -0.65 -0.55
C ILE A 22 -12.73 -0.48 0.21
N GLU A 23 -12.98 -1.27 1.25
CA GLU A 23 -14.21 -1.16 2.05
C GLU A 23 -14.13 0.01 3.03
N SER A 24 -12.95 0.25 3.60
CA SER A 24 -12.73 1.34 4.54
C SER A 24 -11.25 1.71 4.60
N THR A 25 -10.97 2.83 5.26
CA THR A 25 -9.61 3.31 5.50
C THR A 25 -9.43 3.70 6.95
N ARG A 26 -8.21 3.54 7.46
CA ARG A 26 -7.73 4.19 8.68
C ARG A 26 -6.67 5.21 8.31
N LEU A 27 -6.75 6.40 8.89
CA LEU A 27 -5.70 7.40 8.90
C LEU A 27 -5.69 8.02 10.29
N GLY A 28 -4.63 7.83 11.06
CA GLY A 28 -4.56 8.33 12.42
C GLY A 28 -3.48 7.68 13.26
N ILE A 29 -3.48 8.00 14.55
CA ILE A 29 -2.53 7.46 15.52
C ILE A 29 -2.99 6.05 15.94
N GLU A 30 -2.09 5.08 15.86
CA GLU A 30 -2.32 3.74 16.37
C GLU A 30 -1.97 3.55 17.84
N ASP A 31 -2.32 2.39 18.40
CA ASP A 31 -2.22 2.08 19.84
C ASP A 31 -0.77 2.18 20.35
N HIS A 32 0.23 2.06 19.46
CA HIS A 32 1.65 2.27 19.76
C HIS A 32 2.13 3.71 19.54
N GLY A 33 1.21 4.66 19.32
CA GLY A 33 1.51 6.09 19.15
C GLY A 33 2.05 6.49 17.77
N ILE A 34 1.96 5.61 16.77
CA ILE A 34 2.47 5.84 15.41
C ILE A 34 1.35 6.41 14.54
N MET A 35 1.59 7.55 13.88
CA MET A 35 0.71 8.01 12.80
C MET A 35 0.84 7.05 11.62
N SER A 36 -0.23 6.35 11.27
CA SER A 36 -0.25 5.38 10.18
C SER A 36 -1.51 5.51 9.33
N ALA A 37 -1.48 4.86 8.16
CA ALA A 37 -2.65 4.70 7.31
C ALA A 37 -2.77 3.26 6.82
N MET A 38 -3.99 2.77 6.71
CA MET A 38 -4.30 1.42 6.22
C MET A 38 -5.55 1.45 5.34
N LEU A 39 -5.49 0.73 4.23
CA LEU A 39 -6.64 0.44 3.37
C LEU A 39 -7.14 -0.96 3.73
N HIS A 40 -8.41 -1.09 4.08
CA HIS A 40 -9.04 -2.39 4.29
C HIS A 40 -9.72 -2.79 2.99
N CYS A 41 -9.12 -3.74 2.27
CA CYS A 41 -9.59 -4.20 0.98
C CYS A 41 -10.31 -5.54 1.12
N LYS A 42 -11.33 -5.79 0.30
CA LYS A 42 -12.05 -7.06 0.26
C LYS A 42 -12.30 -7.52 -1.16
N GLY A 43 -12.09 -8.81 -1.37
CA GLY A 43 -12.49 -9.55 -2.56
C GLY A 43 -13.32 -10.78 -2.18
N ASP A 44 -13.63 -11.61 -3.18
CA ASP A 44 -14.52 -12.77 -3.02
C ASP A 44 -13.98 -13.84 -2.05
N GLY A 45 -12.65 -13.89 -1.87
CA GLY A 45 -11.97 -14.87 -1.01
C GLY A 45 -11.63 -14.40 0.40
N GLY A 46 -11.87 -13.12 0.74
CA GLY A 46 -11.50 -12.56 2.04
C GLY A 46 -11.09 -11.09 1.99
N GLY A 47 -10.59 -10.61 3.13
CA GLY A 47 -10.10 -9.23 3.27
C GLY A 47 -8.61 -9.18 3.54
N THR A 48 -7.97 -8.08 3.14
CA THR A 48 -6.56 -7.81 3.39
C THR A 48 -6.36 -6.34 3.74
N GLY A 49 -5.42 -6.09 4.65
CA GLY A 49 -4.99 -4.75 4.98
C GLY A 49 -3.79 -4.36 4.12
N VAL A 50 -3.83 -3.18 3.52
CA VAL A 50 -2.78 -2.68 2.63
C VAL A 50 -2.24 -1.36 3.17
N GLY A 51 -0.91 -1.26 3.31
CA GLY A 51 -0.24 -0.14 3.97
C GLY A 51 0.21 -0.49 5.39
N GLY A 52 -0.11 0.35 6.37
CA GLY A 52 0.34 0.20 7.76
C GLY A 52 1.72 0.78 8.05
N TYR A 53 2.28 1.56 7.12
CA TYR A 53 3.55 2.25 7.33
C TYR A 53 3.42 3.39 8.33
N GLY A 54 4.49 3.63 9.09
CA GLY A 54 4.63 4.86 9.87
C GLY A 54 4.77 6.05 8.92
N LEU A 55 3.85 7.00 9.05
CA LEU A 55 3.82 8.28 8.34
C LEU A 55 4.51 9.40 9.12
N ASP A 56 5.01 9.07 10.31
CA ASP A 56 5.81 9.91 11.17
C ASP A 56 7.17 9.26 11.47
N GLN A 57 8.01 9.97 12.21
CA GLN A 57 9.29 9.47 12.67
C GLN A 57 9.55 9.86 14.12
N TYR A 58 10.40 9.11 14.81
CA TYR A 58 10.84 9.47 16.15
C TYR A 58 11.99 10.49 16.09
N ASP A 59 11.78 11.66 16.68
CA ASP A 59 12.81 12.68 16.86
C ASP A 59 13.45 12.50 18.24
N LYS A 60 14.73 12.07 18.25
CA LYS A 60 15.48 11.79 19.48
C LYS A 60 15.75 13.04 20.31
N GLU A 61 15.94 14.20 19.68
CA GLU A 61 16.22 15.46 20.38
C GLU A 61 14.96 15.97 21.08
N LYS A 62 13.80 15.81 20.43
CA LYS A 62 12.50 16.21 20.99
C LYS A 62 11.87 15.14 21.88
N GLY A 63 12.41 13.92 21.89
CA GLY A 63 11.89 12.79 22.66
C GLY A 63 10.49 12.33 22.27
N ARG A 64 10.04 12.61 21.04
CA ARG A 64 8.67 12.34 20.58
C ARG A 64 8.60 12.08 19.08
N ARG A 65 7.46 11.55 18.62
CA ARG A 65 7.17 11.46 17.17
C ARG A 65 6.84 12.83 16.57
N VAL A 66 7.28 13.03 15.34
CA VAL A 66 7.05 14.21 14.51
C VAL A 66 6.65 13.76 13.11
N GLY A 67 5.77 14.50 12.44
CA GLY A 67 5.39 14.19 11.05
C GLY A 67 6.62 14.12 10.14
N HIS A 68 6.58 13.20 9.17
CA HIS A 68 7.65 13.03 8.19
C HIS A 68 7.12 13.29 6.77
N ALA A 69 7.95 13.86 5.89
CA ALA A 69 7.53 14.22 4.54
C ALA A 69 7.17 12.98 3.68
N PHE A 70 7.85 11.84 3.90
CA PHE A 70 7.44 10.54 3.34
C PHE A 70 5.98 10.20 3.64
N GLY A 71 5.50 10.52 4.85
CA GLY A 71 4.12 10.22 5.24
C GLY A 71 3.11 10.91 4.34
N LEU A 72 3.32 12.20 4.06
CA LEU A 72 2.47 12.94 3.13
C LEU A 72 2.62 12.41 1.70
N GLN A 73 3.84 12.13 1.25
CA GLN A 73 4.10 11.57 -0.07
C GLN A 73 3.40 10.22 -0.26
N TRP A 74 3.40 9.35 0.74
CA TRP A 74 2.74 8.05 0.69
C TRP A 74 1.22 8.21 0.49
N LEU A 75 0.58 9.11 1.25
CA LEU A 75 -0.84 9.41 1.08
C LEU A 75 -1.14 9.95 -0.32
N MET A 76 -0.31 10.86 -0.84
CA MET A 76 -0.44 11.42 -2.18
C MET A 76 -0.32 10.34 -3.26
N GLN A 77 0.66 9.44 -3.17
CA GLN A 77 0.87 8.38 -4.15
C GLN A 77 -0.25 7.34 -4.13
N VAL A 78 -0.79 7.00 -2.95
CA VAL A 78 -1.96 6.13 -2.85
C VAL A 78 -3.15 6.77 -3.58
N MET A 79 -3.48 8.02 -3.27
CA MET A 79 -4.59 8.73 -3.93
C MET A 79 -4.38 8.86 -5.44
N ALA A 80 -3.17 9.21 -5.87
CA ALA A 80 -2.81 9.36 -7.29
C ALA A 80 -2.74 8.01 -8.06
N THR A 81 -2.57 6.89 -7.35
CA THR A 81 -2.61 5.55 -7.95
C THR A 81 -4.05 5.07 -8.06
N VAL A 82 -4.86 5.26 -7.02
CA VAL A 82 -6.28 4.92 -7.07
C VAL A 82 -7.05 5.82 -8.04
N GLY A 83 -6.60 7.06 -8.23
CA GLY A 83 -7.23 8.03 -9.14
C GLY A 83 -8.28 8.91 -8.46
N VAL A 84 -8.09 9.19 -7.17
CA VAL A 84 -8.99 10.06 -6.37
C VAL A 84 -8.25 11.29 -5.87
N GLU A 85 -8.97 12.39 -5.66
CA GLU A 85 -8.38 13.67 -5.24
C GLU A 85 -8.40 13.91 -3.72
N ARG A 86 -9.08 13.04 -2.96
CA ARG A 86 -9.24 13.15 -1.50
C ARG A 86 -9.33 11.77 -0.87
N TRP A 87 -8.76 11.65 0.34
CA TRP A 87 -8.63 10.38 1.05
C TRP A 87 -9.99 9.71 1.31
N GLU A 88 -11.02 10.51 1.61
CA GLU A 88 -12.37 10.02 1.91
C GLU A 88 -13.09 9.42 0.69
N LYS A 89 -12.53 9.54 -0.51
CA LYS A 89 -13.04 8.87 -1.72
C LYS A 89 -12.40 7.51 -2.00
N LEU A 90 -11.42 7.09 -1.20
CA LEU A 90 -10.83 5.76 -1.33
C LEU A 90 -11.86 4.64 -1.09
N PRO A 91 -12.73 4.69 -0.05
CA PRO A 91 -13.76 3.68 0.13
C PRO A 91 -14.69 3.56 -1.09
N GLY A 92 -14.93 2.32 -1.53
CA GLY A 92 -15.69 1.98 -2.73
C GLY A 92 -14.86 1.89 -4.01
N SER A 93 -13.60 2.32 -4.00
CA SER A 93 -12.73 2.21 -5.18
C SER A 93 -12.23 0.78 -5.38
N ARG A 94 -12.19 0.34 -6.65
CA ARG A 94 -11.60 -0.95 -7.04
C ARG A 94 -10.10 -0.79 -7.30
N VAL A 95 -9.31 -1.72 -6.77
CA VAL A 95 -7.86 -1.75 -6.89
C VAL A 95 -7.39 -3.18 -7.16
N LEU A 96 -6.18 -3.29 -7.71
CA LEU A 96 -5.41 -4.52 -7.66
C LEU A 96 -4.55 -4.48 -6.40
N VAL A 97 -4.76 -5.40 -5.47
CA VAL A 97 -3.84 -5.59 -4.34
C VAL A 97 -2.71 -6.49 -4.78
N LEU A 98 -1.47 -6.01 -4.62
CA LEU A 98 -0.29 -6.68 -5.16
C LEU A 98 0.43 -7.50 -4.10
N TYR A 99 0.87 -8.69 -4.48
CA TYR A 99 1.66 -9.62 -3.68
C TYR A 99 2.94 -9.99 -4.43
N PRO A 100 3.99 -10.44 -3.72
CA PRO A 100 5.13 -11.09 -4.37
C PRO A 100 4.63 -12.21 -5.28
N HIS A 101 5.25 -12.35 -6.45
CA HIS A 101 4.83 -13.37 -7.40
C HIS A 101 4.79 -14.77 -6.77
N SER A 102 3.69 -15.47 -7.00
CA SER A 102 3.49 -16.84 -6.57
C SER A 102 2.71 -17.61 -7.63
N GLU A 103 3.04 -18.89 -7.77
CA GLU A 103 2.25 -19.87 -8.51
C GLU A 103 0.94 -20.23 -7.78
N SER A 104 0.87 -19.94 -6.47
CA SER A 104 -0.36 -20.09 -5.68
C SER A 104 -1.41 -19.08 -6.12
N ARG A 105 -2.67 -19.54 -6.20
CA ARG A 105 -3.83 -18.69 -6.48
C ARG A 105 -4.48 -18.13 -5.22
N ILE A 106 -3.90 -18.43 -4.06
CA ILE A 106 -4.42 -18.06 -2.74
C ILE A 106 -3.30 -17.30 -2.04
N HIS A 107 -3.56 -16.03 -1.73
CA HIS A 107 -2.64 -15.14 -1.03
C HIS A 107 -2.93 -15.05 0.48
N LEU A 108 -3.67 -16.01 1.04
CA LEU A 108 -4.00 -16.05 2.46
C LEU A 108 -2.72 -16.10 3.31
N GLY A 109 -2.57 -15.13 4.22
CA GLY A 109 -1.38 -14.99 5.07
C GLY A 109 -0.20 -14.26 4.42
N GLN A 110 -0.31 -13.85 3.16
CA GLN A 110 0.68 -13.01 2.52
C GLN A 110 0.47 -11.52 2.84
N VAL A 111 1.58 -10.78 2.88
CA VAL A 111 1.57 -9.34 3.07
C VAL A 111 1.49 -8.67 1.71
N ALA A 112 0.52 -7.77 1.54
CA ALA A 112 0.42 -6.94 0.36
C ALA A 112 1.63 -6.00 0.26
N VAL A 113 2.24 -5.92 -0.92
CA VAL A 113 3.44 -5.11 -1.18
C VAL A 113 3.14 -3.79 -1.90
N GLY A 114 1.92 -3.63 -2.38
CA GLY A 114 1.52 -2.47 -3.14
C GLY A 114 0.07 -2.54 -3.62
N ILE A 115 -0.29 -1.54 -4.42
CA ILE A 115 -1.57 -1.48 -5.13
C ILE A 115 -1.34 -1.09 -6.59
N ALA A 116 -2.26 -1.46 -7.47
CA ALA A 116 -2.35 -0.87 -8.80
C ALA A 116 -3.78 -0.45 -9.12
N ASN A 117 -3.87 0.54 -10.02
CA ASN A 117 -5.13 0.96 -10.59
C ASN A 117 -5.68 -0.14 -11.52
N VAL A 118 -6.96 -0.51 -11.37
CA VAL A 118 -7.56 -1.60 -12.15
C VAL A 118 -7.70 -1.27 -13.64
N ASP A 119 -7.85 0.02 -13.98
CA ASP A 119 -8.12 0.46 -15.36
C ASP A 119 -6.84 0.83 -16.11
N THR A 120 -5.91 1.52 -15.44
CA THR A 120 -4.67 2.02 -16.05
C THR A 120 -3.47 1.09 -15.85
N GLY A 121 -3.54 0.16 -14.90
CA GLY A 121 -2.41 -0.70 -14.52
C GLY A 121 -1.28 0.04 -13.81
N LYS A 122 -1.39 1.36 -13.55
CA LYS A 122 -0.41 2.12 -12.80
C LYS A 122 -0.23 1.50 -11.41
N ALA A 123 0.98 1.04 -11.11
CA ALA A 123 1.33 0.40 -9.85
C ALA A 123 2.04 1.36 -8.90
N LEU A 124 1.84 1.11 -7.61
CA LEU A 124 2.58 1.70 -6.50
C LEU A 124 3.11 0.55 -5.64
N ILE A 125 4.43 0.36 -5.68
CA ILE A 125 5.13 -0.59 -4.83
C ILE A 125 5.68 0.16 -3.62
N PHE A 126 5.23 -0.21 -2.42
CA PHE A 126 5.53 0.58 -1.23
C PHE A 126 7.01 0.53 -0.82
N LYS A 127 7.69 -0.59 -1.09
CA LYS A 127 9.12 -0.72 -0.83
C LYS A 127 9.93 0.27 -1.67
N GLU A 128 9.61 0.40 -2.95
CA GLU A 128 10.30 1.33 -3.86
C GLU A 128 10.10 2.77 -3.41
N LEU A 129 8.85 3.16 -3.07
CA LEU A 129 8.58 4.49 -2.54
C LEU A 129 9.33 4.75 -1.21
N ALA A 130 9.47 3.74 -0.35
CA ALA A 130 10.24 3.88 0.88
C ALA A 130 11.74 4.05 0.59
N GLU A 131 12.29 3.30 -0.38
CA GLU A 131 13.70 3.36 -0.77
C GLU A 131 14.09 4.72 -1.39
N GLU A 132 13.16 5.42 -2.06
CA GLU A 132 13.38 6.80 -2.53
C GLU A 132 13.65 7.80 -1.39
N TRP A 133 13.07 7.55 -0.20
CA TRP A 133 13.13 8.46 0.95
C TRP A 133 14.12 8.01 2.02
N PHE A 134 14.35 6.71 2.10
CA PHE A 134 15.25 6.05 3.05
C PHE A 134 16.21 5.15 2.27
N PRO A 135 17.07 5.71 1.41
CA PRO A 135 18.03 4.93 0.67
C PRO A 135 18.92 4.17 1.67
N ALA A 136 19.24 2.92 1.37
CA ALA A 136 20.22 2.18 2.14
C ALA A 136 21.50 3.02 2.20
N GLU A 137 22.10 3.13 3.40
CA GLU A 137 23.43 3.73 3.52
C GLU A 137 24.36 2.98 2.57
N VAL A 138 24.94 3.70 1.61
CA VAL A 138 26.00 3.14 0.77
C VAL A 138 27.13 2.77 1.74
N PRO A 139 27.53 1.50 1.83
CA PRO A 139 28.69 1.14 2.65
C PRO A 139 29.87 1.98 2.20
N ALA A 140 30.53 2.64 3.17
CA ALA A 140 31.71 3.47 2.93
C ALA A 140 32.85 2.69 2.26
#